data_AF-A0A358A6S7-F1
#
_entry.id   AF-A0A358A6S7-F1
#
_cell.length_a   1.000
_cell.length_b   1.000
_cell.length_c   1.000
_cell.angle_alpha   90.00
_cell.angle_beta   90.00
_cell.angle_gamma   90.00
#
_symmetry.space_group_name_H-M   'P 1'
#
loop_
_entity.id
_entity.type
_entity.pdbx_description
1 polymer ?
#
loop_
_entity_poly.entity_id
_entity_poly.type
_entity_poly.pdbx_seq_one_letter_code
_entity_poly.pdbx_strand_id
1 'polypeptide(L)'
;MKIWLFIVVLTGILTGDAYAETKKDAPEKGVTPYGVSCPLCGEYGYCKKEVKHEEAVRALEKYYKEKGMTITVTKKEGRFIEADVYKDNDLIDRIVLDCKTGKIRSIY
;
A
#
# COMPACT_ATOMS: atom_id res chain seq x y z
N MET A 1 -0.69 -38.66 -62.80
CA MET A 1 0.65 -38.14 -62.51
C MET A 1 0.54 -37.05 -61.44
N LYS A 2 1.28 -37.24 -60.34
CA LYS A 2 1.68 -36.25 -59.31
C LYS A 2 0.59 -35.62 -58.42
N ILE A 3 0.14 -36.47 -57.49
CA ILE A 3 -0.14 -36.11 -56.10
C ILE A 3 1.22 -35.85 -55.41
N TRP A 4 1.22 -35.01 -54.37
CA TRP A 4 2.25 -34.79 -53.33
C TRP A 4 3.15 -33.55 -53.46
N LEU A 5 3.26 -32.87 -52.30
CA LEU A 5 4.18 -31.79 -51.92
C LEU A 5 3.75 -30.39 -52.34
N PHE A 6 2.86 -29.78 -51.57
CA PHE A 6 3.12 -28.48 -50.92
C PHE A 6 2.21 -28.32 -49.67
N ILE A 7 2.10 -29.40 -48.88
CA ILE A 7 1.83 -29.31 -47.44
C ILE A 7 3.20 -28.99 -46.84
N VAL A 8 3.54 -27.72 -46.62
CA VAL A 8 4.44 -27.15 -45.58
C VAL A 8 4.56 -25.65 -45.87
N VAL A 9 3.50 -24.87 -45.67
CA VAL A 9 3.62 -23.50 -45.11
C VAL A 9 2.34 -23.23 -44.29
N LEU A 10 1.92 -24.25 -43.54
CA LEU A 10 1.02 -24.11 -42.41
C LEU A 10 1.94 -24.13 -41.21
N THR A 11 2.14 -22.98 -40.57
CA THR A 11 2.52 -22.73 -39.18
C THR A 11 3.41 -21.49 -39.11
N GLY A 12 2.96 -20.49 -38.34
CA GLY A 12 3.89 -19.49 -37.83
C GLY A 12 3.48 -18.03 -37.95
N ILE A 13 2.20 -17.67 -37.79
CA ILE A 13 1.85 -16.36 -37.20
C ILE A 13 0.64 -16.57 -36.29
N LEU A 14 0.83 -17.36 -35.24
CA LEU A 14 0.01 -17.32 -34.03
C LEU A 14 0.88 -16.67 -32.95
N THR A 15 0.22 -15.95 -32.05
CA THR A 15 0.73 -15.30 -30.85
C THR A 15 1.53 -14.01 -31.08
N GLY A 16 0.81 -12.90 -31.06
CA GLY A 16 1.36 -11.57 -30.88
C GLY A 16 0.32 -10.58 -30.40
N ASP A 17 -0.69 -11.02 -29.63
CA ASP A 17 -1.48 -10.11 -28.81
C ASP A 17 -0.56 -9.60 -27.71
N ALA A 18 0.19 -8.56 -28.04
CA ALA A 18 0.90 -7.76 -27.09
C ALA A 18 -0.15 -7.15 -26.17
N TYR A 19 -0.43 -7.83 -25.06
CA TYR A 19 -1.04 -7.23 -23.89
C TYR A 19 -0.14 -6.07 -23.48
N ALA A 20 -0.46 -4.88 -23.95
CA ALA A 20 -0.05 -3.66 -23.30
C ALA A 20 -0.83 -3.62 -21.98
N GLU A 21 -0.33 -4.32 -20.96
CA GLU A 21 -0.65 -4.01 -19.58
C GLU A 21 -0.14 -2.59 -19.34
N THR A 22 -1.01 -1.62 -19.54
CA THR A 22 -0.80 -0.28 -19.00
C THR A 22 -0.77 -0.44 -17.50
N LYS A 23 0.43 -0.60 -16.92
CA LYS A 23 0.66 -0.35 -15.50
C LYS A 23 0.16 1.06 -15.23
N LYS A 24 -1.01 1.16 -14.62
CA LYS A 24 -1.50 2.42 -14.08
C LYS A 24 -0.65 2.70 -12.85
N ASP A 25 0.51 3.31 -13.08
CA ASP A 25 1.38 3.87 -12.03
C ASP A 25 0.76 5.17 -11.50
N ALA A 26 -0.45 5.08 -10.95
CA ALA A 26 -0.98 6.08 -10.05
C ALA A 26 -1.44 5.30 -8.83
N PRO A 27 -0.85 5.50 -7.64
CA PRO A 27 -1.41 4.92 -6.43
C PRO A 27 -2.87 5.39 -6.35
N GLU A 28 -3.79 4.44 -6.52
CA GLU A 28 -5.18 4.66 -6.15
C GLU A 28 -5.15 5.19 -4.72
N LYS A 29 -5.79 6.34 -4.49
CA LYS A 29 -5.92 7.03 -3.20
C LYS A 29 -5.71 6.06 -2.04
N GLY A 30 -4.62 6.24 -1.28
CA GLY A 30 -4.22 5.34 -0.20
C GLY A 30 -5.40 4.88 0.65
N VAL A 31 -5.38 3.61 1.07
CA VAL A 31 -6.50 2.97 1.79
C VAL A 31 -6.82 3.66 3.12
N THR A 32 -5.90 4.47 3.63
CA THR A 32 -6.07 5.21 4.88
C THR A 32 -6.81 6.52 4.62
N PRO A 33 -8.02 6.70 5.17
CA PRO A 33 -8.72 7.97 5.05
C PRO A 33 -7.87 9.11 5.61
N TYR A 34 -7.79 10.21 4.86
CA TYR A 34 -6.99 11.35 5.25
C TYR A 34 -7.45 11.93 6.60
N GLY A 35 -6.52 12.04 7.55
CA GLY A 35 -6.79 12.64 8.85
C GLY A 35 -7.47 11.72 9.86
N VAL A 36 -7.51 10.40 9.60
CA VAL A 36 -7.99 9.41 10.58
C VAL A 36 -7.17 9.50 11.87
N SER A 37 -7.82 9.26 13.02
CA SER A 37 -7.17 9.32 14.33
C SER A 37 -6.74 7.94 14.82
N CYS A 38 -5.56 7.89 15.42
CA CYS A 38 -5.01 6.74 16.12
C CYS A 38 -5.90 6.40 17.32
N PRO A 39 -6.21 5.11 17.56
CA PRO A 39 -7.11 4.68 18.64
C PRO A 39 -6.63 5.03 20.05
N LEU A 40 -5.36 5.44 20.22
CA LEU A 40 -4.84 5.94 21.50
C LEU A 40 -5.29 7.37 21.83
N CYS A 41 -5.82 8.11 20.86
CA CYS A 41 -6.04 9.56 20.97
C CYS A 41 -7.53 9.92 20.83
N GLY A 42 -7.91 11.06 21.40
CA GLY A 42 -9.33 11.45 21.55
C GLY A 42 -10.05 11.78 20.24
N GLU A 43 -11.30 12.21 20.37
CA GLU A 43 -12.32 12.39 19.32
C GLU A 43 -11.88 13.23 18.08
N TYR A 44 -10.83 14.05 18.19
CA TYR A 44 -10.32 14.90 17.10
C TYR A 44 -8.82 14.76 16.81
N GLY A 45 -8.20 13.65 17.20
CA GLY A 45 -6.76 13.52 17.10
C GLY A 45 -6.08 14.58 17.95
N TYR A 46 -6.38 14.56 19.26
CA TYR A 46 -5.55 15.19 20.27
C TYR A 46 -5.19 14.12 21.29
N CYS A 47 -3.90 13.80 21.40
CA CYS A 47 -3.42 12.97 22.48
C CYS A 47 -3.19 13.90 23.69
N LYS A 48 -3.66 13.50 24.88
CA LYS A 48 -3.46 14.30 26.11
C LYS A 48 -1.97 14.50 26.45
N LYS A 49 -1.15 13.56 26.03
CA LYS A 49 0.30 13.56 26.09
C LYS A 49 0.84 12.98 24.79
N GLU A 50 2.01 13.43 24.36
CA GLU A 50 2.69 12.84 23.23
C GLU A 50 3.00 11.37 23.51
N VAL A 51 2.62 10.50 22.57
CA VAL A 51 2.78 9.05 22.70
C VAL A 51 4.22 8.69 22.36
N LYS A 52 4.83 7.79 23.15
CA LYS A 52 6.17 7.27 22.84
C LYS A 52 6.12 6.51 21.51
N HIS A 53 7.19 6.57 20.73
CA HIS A 53 7.23 5.92 19.43
C HIS A 53 6.89 4.43 19.48
N GLU A 54 7.35 3.69 20.49
CA GLU A 54 7.08 2.25 20.62
C GLU A 54 5.59 1.96 20.83
N GLU A 55 4.92 2.77 21.65
CA GLU A 55 3.49 2.64 21.93
C GLU A 55 2.66 3.05 20.71
N ALA A 56 3.08 4.11 20.01
CA ALA A 56 2.47 4.55 18.77
C ALA A 56 2.57 3.50 17.66
N VAL A 57 3.74 2.84 17.50
CA VAL A 57 3.93 1.75 16.54
C VAL A 57 3.01 0.57 16.87
N ARG A 58 2.94 0.13 18.12
CA ARG A 58 2.05 -0.98 18.52
C ARG A 58 0.58 -0.69 18.23
N ALA A 59 0.15 0.55 18.45
CA ALA A 59 -1.22 0.96 18.14
C ALA A 59 -1.49 0.99 16.64
N LEU A 60 -0.53 1.46 15.85
CA LEU A 60 -0.55 1.43 14.39
C LEU A 60 -0.63 -0.01 13.85
N GLU A 61 0.25 -0.89 14.33
CA GLU A 61 0.24 -2.32 13.98
C GLU A 61 -1.11 -2.96 14.27
N LYS A 62 -1.66 -2.72 15.47
CA LYS A 62 -2.99 -3.23 15.85
C LYS A 62 -4.07 -2.70 14.91
N TYR A 63 -4.09 -1.39 14.64
CA TYR A 63 -5.09 -0.74 13.79
C TYR A 63 -5.14 -1.33 12.37
N TYR A 64 -3.98 -1.51 11.73
CA TYR A 64 -3.92 -2.08 10.39
C TYR A 64 -4.13 -3.60 10.38
N LYS A 65 -3.65 -4.31 11.41
CA LYS A 65 -3.86 -5.76 11.55
C LYS A 65 -5.34 -6.12 11.65
N GLU A 66 -6.13 -5.35 12.39
CA GLU A 66 -7.60 -5.53 12.48
C GLU A 66 -8.31 -5.35 11.13
N LYS A 67 -7.63 -4.76 10.14
CA LYS A 67 -8.11 -4.55 8.76
C LYS A 67 -7.47 -5.51 7.75
N GLY A 68 -6.73 -6.52 8.21
CA GLY A 68 -6.04 -7.47 7.34
C GLY A 68 -4.82 -6.88 6.63
N MET A 69 -4.20 -5.85 7.21
CA MET A 69 -3.02 -5.18 6.67
C MET A 69 -1.84 -5.30 7.65
N THR A 70 -0.63 -5.14 7.15
CA THR A 70 0.58 -5.04 7.96
C THR A 70 1.26 -3.71 7.71
N ILE A 71 2.16 -3.30 8.61
CA ILE A 71 2.96 -2.10 8.43
C ILE A 71 4.44 -2.38 8.62
N THR A 72 5.27 -1.58 7.95
CA THR A 72 6.70 -1.50 8.23
C THR A 72 7.07 -0.05 8.50
N VAL A 73 7.66 0.23 9.65
CA VAL A 73 8.10 1.59 10.00
C VAL A 73 9.35 1.93 9.19
N THR A 74 9.24 2.98 8.37
CA THR A 74 10.34 3.46 7.51
C THR A 74 11.12 4.58 8.18
N LYS A 75 10.48 5.39 9.02
CA LYS A 75 11.11 6.53 9.70
C LYS A 75 10.48 6.83 11.06
N LYS A 76 11.31 7.23 12.02
CA LYS A 76 10.90 7.79 13.31
C LYS A 76 11.72 9.06 13.56
N GLU A 77 11.08 10.22 13.54
CA GLU A 77 11.78 11.50 13.73
C GLU A 77 10.92 12.49 14.51
N GLY A 78 11.45 13.00 15.62
CA GLY A 78 10.74 13.95 16.48
C GLY A 78 9.42 13.36 16.97
N ARG A 79 8.32 13.98 16.52
CA ARG A 79 6.94 13.56 16.84
C ARG A 79 6.27 12.76 15.72
N PHE A 80 6.99 12.40 14.67
CA PHE A 80 6.41 11.77 13.48
C PHE A 80 6.94 10.35 13.26
N ILE A 81 6.04 9.47 12.84
CA ILE A 81 6.36 8.11 12.38
C ILE A 81 5.86 7.97 10.95
N GLU A 82 6.74 7.56 10.04
CA GLU A 82 6.34 7.14 8.70
C GLU A 82 6.33 5.61 8.63
N ALA A 83 5.32 5.07 7.96
CA ALA A 83 5.21 3.63 7.74
C ALA A 83 4.63 3.31 6.37
N ASP A 84 5.13 2.21 5.82
CA ASP A 84 4.57 1.57 4.63
C ASP A 84 3.47 0.60 5.07
N VAL A 85 2.32 0.63 4.40
CA VAL A 85 1.17 -0.25 4.65
C VAL A 85 1.09 -1.29 3.55
N TYR A 86 0.99 -2.55 3.95
CA TYR A 86 0.95 -3.68 3.03
C TYR A 86 -0.34 -4.48 3.17
N LYS A 87 -0.81 -5.03 2.05
CA LYS A 87 -1.85 -6.05 1.99
C LYS A 87 -1.42 -7.14 1.04
N ASP A 88 -1.43 -8.39 1.49
CA ASP A 88 -1.02 -9.54 0.67
C ASP A 88 0.37 -9.39 0.02
N ASN A 89 1.30 -8.73 0.74
CA ASN A 89 2.67 -8.32 0.32
C ASN A 89 2.76 -7.14 -0.67
N ASP A 90 1.64 -6.58 -1.12
CA ASP A 90 1.64 -5.39 -1.97
C ASP A 90 1.68 -4.11 -1.11
N LEU A 91 2.54 -3.16 -1.48
CA LEU A 91 2.57 -1.82 -0.89
C LEU A 91 1.36 -1.03 -1.41
N ILE A 92 0.42 -0.72 -0.52
CA ILE A 92 -0.86 -0.10 -0.88
C ILE A 92 -1.03 1.33 -0.35
N ASP A 93 -0.19 1.75 0.58
CA ASP A 93 -0.21 3.10 1.14
C ASP A 93 1.12 3.41 1.83
N ARG A 94 1.43 4.70 1.95
CA ARG A 94 2.47 5.19 2.86
C ARG A 94 1.85 6.27 3.72
N ILE A 95 2.00 6.12 5.02
CA ILE A 95 1.35 6.97 6.01
C ILE A 95 2.36 7.68 6.89
N VAL A 96 1.95 8.84 7.42
CA VAL A 96 2.61 9.52 8.52
C VAL A 96 1.65 9.66 9.71
N LEU A 97 2.12 9.28 10.89
CA LEU A 97 1.46 9.51 12.17
C LEU A 97 2.13 10.69 12.87
N ASP A 98 1.34 11.68 13.30
CA ASP A 98 1.76 12.70 14.26
C ASP A 98 1.50 12.16 15.68
N CYS A 99 2.53 11.83 16.46
CA CYS A 99 2.42 11.28 17.82
C CYS A 99 1.88 12.27 18.86
N LYS A 100 1.87 13.57 18.56
CA LYS A 100 1.29 14.61 19.44
C LYS A 100 -0.22 14.68 19.27
N THR A 101 -0.70 14.62 18.04
CA THR A 101 -2.12 14.70 17.73
C THR A 101 -2.74 13.30 17.64
N GLY A 102 -1.98 12.29 17.26
CA GLY A 102 -2.49 10.97 16.92
C GLY A 102 -3.12 10.94 15.54
N LYS A 103 -2.88 11.92 14.67
CA LYS A 103 -3.48 11.96 13.32
C LYS A 103 -2.61 11.16 12.37
N ILE A 104 -3.26 10.28 11.61
CA ILE A 104 -2.67 9.49 10.54
C ILE A 104 -3.07 10.11 9.22
N ARG A 105 -2.10 10.26 8.31
CA ARG A 105 -2.33 10.79 6.96
C ARG A 105 -1.61 9.90 5.96
N SER A 106 -2.29 9.53 4.88
CA SER A 106 -1.62 9.04 3.68
C SER A 106 -0.82 10.18 3.05
N ILE A 107 0.38 9.88 2.56
CA ILE A 107 1.34 10.85 2.01
C ILE A 107 1.77 10.53 0.57
N TYR A 108 1.26 9.46 -0.04
CA TYR A 108 1.51 9.10 -1.44
C TYR A 108 0.26 8.54 -2.11
#